data_AF-A0A1F5L3N4-F1
#
_entry.id   AF-A0A1F5L3N4-F1
#
_cell.length_a   1.000
_cell.length_b   1.000
_cell.length_c   1.000
_cell.angle_alpha   90.00
_cell.angle_beta   90.00
_cell.angle_gamma   90.00
#
_symmetry.space_group_name_H-M   'P 1'
#
loop_
_entity.id
_entity.type
_entity.pdbx_description
1 polymer ?
#
loop_
_entity_poly.entity_id
_entity_poly.type
_entity_poly.pdbx_seq_one_letter_code
_entity_poly.pdbx_strand_id
1 'polypeptide(L)'
;MYIHTFSLLLIVVQDGDSKANFDIRTPTLLLDIETLFSLDAPQTDSINGSVFDWWYFDAVSETNSGDSLVITFFASSVAAFPFLNANETSVTTAYVWASFANGTVFAGSVPATFATVAGVDGGTNSSGEWHSAGFNWAALTDNLSKYEVVIVSESLQVKGRLTLTSASIKYNT
;
A
#
# COMPACT_ATOMS: atom_id res chain seq x y z
N MET A 1 2.01 -5.37 -10.85
CA MET A 1 0.84 -5.12 -9.98
C MET A 1 -0.16 -6.25 -10.14
N TYR A 2 -0.16 -7.17 -9.17
CA TYR A 2 -1.25 -8.13 -8.99
C TYR A 2 -2.39 -7.38 -8.30
N ILE A 3 -3.60 -7.45 -8.84
CA ILE A 3 -4.79 -6.93 -8.17
C ILE A 3 -5.12 -7.95 -7.09
N HIS A 4 -4.78 -7.66 -5.84
CA HIS A 4 -5.32 -8.41 -4.71
C HIS A 4 -6.77 -7.99 -4.50
N THR A 5 -7.68 -8.96 -4.55
CA THR A 5 -9.07 -8.81 -4.13
C THR A 5 -9.09 -8.38 -2.66
N PHE A 6 -9.57 -7.17 -2.38
CA PHE A 6 -9.77 -6.70 -1.01
C PHE A 6 -11.18 -7.09 -0.55
N SER A 7 -11.27 -7.88 0.52
CA SER A 7 -12.53 -8.21 1.19
C SER A 7 -12.54 -7.46 2.52
N LEU A 8 -13.49 -6.53 2.70
CA LEU A 8 -13.71 -5.90 4.01
C LEU A 8 -15.13 -6.18 4.47
N LEU A 9 -15.22 -6.78 5.66
CA LEU A 9 -16.41 -7.09 6.41
C LEU A 9 -16.66 -5.95 7.41
N LEU A 10 -17.76 -5.21 7.29
CA LEU A 10 -18.24 -4.33 8.36
C LEU A 10 -19.54 -4.92 8.92
N ILE A 11 -19.49 -5.50 10.11
CA ILE A 11 -20.67 -5.99 10.85
C ILE A 11 -20.99 -4.99 11.95
N VAL A 12 -22.09 -4.27 11.80
CA VAL A 12 -23.07 -4.18 12.90
C VAL A 12 -24.29 -4.96 12.41
N VAL A 13 -24.61 -6.01 13.17
CA VAL A 13 -25.31 -7.27 12.82
C VAL A 13 -26.73 -7.10 12.28
N GLN A 14 -27.07 -7.80 11.18
CA GLN A 14 -28.42 -8.36 10.98
C GLN A 14 -28.35 -9.63 10.10
N ASP A 15 -28.95 -10.71 10.58
CA ASP A 15 -29.05 -12.02 9.92
C ASP A 15 -29.41 -11.93 8.43
N GLY A 16 -28.56 -12.48 7.57
CA GLY A 16 -28.84 -12.67 6.15
C GLY A 16 -27.57 -12.60 5.31
N ASP A 17 -27.33 -13.63 4.49
CA ASP A 17 -26.22 -13.71 3.53
C ASP A 17 -26.20 -12.47 2.62
N SER A 18 -25.44 -11.46 3.04
CA SER A 18 -25.26 -10.23 2.30
C SER A 18 -24.15 -10.44 1.28
N LYS A 19 -24.53 -10.68 0.02
CA LYS A 19 -23.60 -10.77 -1.10
C LYS A 19 -23.58 -9.45 -1.85
N ALA A 20 -22.49 -8.71 -1.76
CA ALA A 20 -22.18 -7.64 -2.71
C ALA A 20 -21.42 -8.24 -3.89
N ASN A 21 -21.83 -7.89 -5.11
CA ASN A 21 -21.19 -8.31 -6.35
C ASN A 21 -20.75 -7.04 -7.09
N PHE A 22 -19.43 -6.89 -7.31
CA PHE A 22 -18.89 -5.80 -8.13
C PHE A 22 -18.39 -6.40 -9.44
N ASP A 23 -19.04 -6.05 -10.54
CA ASP A 23 -18.62 -6.41 -11.89
C ASP A 23 -17.57 -5.40 -12.37
N ILE A 24 -16.32 -5.61 -11.96
CA ILE A 24 -15.19 -4.89 -12.54
C ILE A 24 -14.77 -5.68 -13.77
N ARG A 25 -15.23 -5.23 -14.95
CA ARG A 25 -14.76 -5.80 -16.23
C ARG A 25 -13.24 -5.69 -16.27
N THR A 26 -12.56 -6.82 -16.10
CA THR A 26 -11.12 -6.90 -16.38
C THR A 26 -10.96 -6.65 -17.87
N PRO A 27 -10.29 -5.57 -18.31
CA PRO A 27 -10.10 -5.35 -19.72
C PRO A 27 -9.38 -6.55 -20.31
N THR A 28 -9.91 -7.11 -21.40
CA THR A 28 -9.18 -8.07 -22.25
C THR A 28 -8.04 -7.38 -23.02
N LEU A 29 -7.93 -6.05 -22.92
CA LEU A 29 -6.81 -5.25 -23.40
C LEU A 29 -5.72 -5.12 -22.34
N LEU A 30 -4.46 -5.14 -22.79
CA LEU A 30 -3.34 -4.57 -22.04
C LEU A 30 -3.68 -3.09 -21.74
N LEU A 31 -3.73 -2.72 -20.46
CA LEU A 31 -3.83 -1.32 -20.03
C LEU A 31 -2.62 -0.56 -20.58
N ASP A 32 -2.72 0.69 -21.02
CA ASP A 32 -1.51 1.47 -21.33
C ASP A 32 -0.77 1.90 -20.06
N ILE A 33 0.46 2.40 -20.21
CA ILE A 33 1.30 2.78 -19.07
C ILE A 33 0.73 3.97 -18.29
N GLU A 34 0.10 4.93 -18.98
CA GLU A 34 -0.57 6.08 -18.38
C GLU A 34 -1.73 5.64 -17.48
N THR A 35 -2.49 4.65 -17.90
CA THR A 35 -3.55 4.06 -17.07
C THR A 35 -2.96 3.32 -15.87
N LEU A 36 -1.78 2.70 -15.98
CA LEU A 36 -1.15 2.12 -14.80
C LEU A 36 -0.65 3.19 -13.81
N PHE A 37 -0.12 4.30 -14.32
CA PHE A 37 0.29 5.43 -13.49
C PHE A 37 -0.90 6.04 -12.74
N SER A 38 -2.08 6.11 -13.37
CA SER A 38 -3.29 6.60 -12.72
C SER A 38 -3.82 5.65 -11.65
N LEU A 39 -3.57 4.34 -11.76
CA LEU A 39 -3.94 3.36 -10.72
C LEU A 39 -3.07 3.45 -9.46
N ASP A 40 -1.81 3.86 -9.61
CA ASP A 40 -0.90 4.07 -8.48
C ASP A 40 -1.06 5.48 -7.85
N ALA A 41 -1.73 6.40 -8.53
CA ALA A 41 -2.04 7.74 -8.01
C ALA A 41 -3.12 7.70 -6.92
N PRO A 42 -3.23 8.73 -6.07
CA PRO A 42 -4.37 8.88 -5.17
C PRO A 42 -5.69 8.87 -5.95
N GLN A 43 -6.68 8.14 -5.44
CA GLN A 43 -8.03 8.07 -6.02
C GLN A 43 -8.99 9.00 -5.29
N THR A 44 -8.54 9.61 -4.19
CA THR A 44 -9.30 10.54 -3.36
C THR A 44 -8.71 11.95 -3.42
N ASP A 45 -9.57 12.94 -3.65
CA ASP A 45 -9.17 14.35 -3.65
C ASP A 45 -9.01 14.92 -2.23
N SER A 46 -9.69 14.32 -1.25
CA SER A 46 -9.62 14.73 0.15
C SER A 46 -9.90 13.56 1.09
N ILE A 47 -9.12 13.47 2.16
CA ILE A 47 -9.34 12.47 3.20
C ILE A 47 -10.38 12.99 4.19
N ASN A 48 -11.38 12.16 4.48
CA ASN A 48 -12.44 12.44 5.45
C ASN A 48 -12.82 11.18 6.23
N GLY A 49 -13.95 11.21 6.95
CA GLY A 49 -14.40 10.10 7.79
C GLY A 49 -15.03 8.91 7.05
N SER A 50 -15.11 8.95 5.72
CA SER A 50 -15.81 7.95 4.90
C SER A 50 -15.02 7.41 3.70
N VAL A 51 -13.84 7.97 3.43
CA VAL A 51 -12.98 7.56 2.32
C VAL A 51 -11.54 7.40 2.80
N PHE A 52 -10.83 6.50 2.16
CA PHE A 52 -9.42 6.27 2.40
C PHE A 52 -8.72 5.82 1.12
N ASP A 53 -7.45 6.16 1.02
CA ASP A 53 -6.52 5.53 0.09
C ASP A 53 -5.42 4.83 0.87
N TRP A 54 -4.87 3.79 0.25
CA TRP A 54 -3.75 3.06 0.82
C TRP A 54 -2.89 2.39 -0.25
N TRP A 55 -1.60 2.25 0.06
CA TRP A 55 -0.65 1.51 -0.75
C TRP A 55 -0.06 0.40 0.10
N TYR A 56 -0.11 -0.82 -0.42
CA TYR A 56 0.23 -2.04 0.31
C TYR A 56 1.33 -2.81 -0.42
N PHE A 57 2.36 -3.19 0.33
CA PHE A 57 3.47 -3.99 -0.17
C PHE A 57 3.78 -5.11 0.82
N ASP A 58 3.93 -6.33 0.32
CA ASP A 58 4.26 -7.48 1.16
C ASP A 58 5.26 -8.42 0.50
N ALA A 59 5.86 -9.26 1.35
CA ALA A 59 6.68 -10.38 0.94
C ALA A 59 6.60 -11.49 1.99
N VAL A 60 6.63 -12.73 1.52
CA VAL A 60 6.80 -13.93 2.33
C VAL A 60 8.00 -14.70 1.79
N SER A 61 8.89 -15.14 2.67
CA SER A 61 10.08 -15.87 2.24
C SER A 61 9.72 -17.28 1.76
N GLU A 62 10.22 -17.66 0.59
CA GLU A 62 10.08 -19.02 0.04
C GLU A 62 10.94 -20.04 0.81
N THR A 63 12.07 -19.60 1.36
CA THR A 63 13.04 -20.48 2.04
C THR A 63 12.81 -20.59 3.53
N ASN A 64 12.18 -19.57 4.14
CA ASN A 64 11.83 -19.53 5.55
C ASN A 64 10.37 -19.09 5.69
N SER A 65 9.42 -20.02 5.64
CA SER A 65 7.98 -19.69 5.64
C SER A 65 7.47 -18.92 6.87
N GLY A 66 8.28 -18.80 7.92
CA GLY A 66 8.00 -17.94 9.08
C GLY A 66 8.45 -16.48 8.94
N ASP A 67 9.22 -16.15 7.89
CA ASP A 67 9.62 -14.78 7.58
C ASP A 67 8.58 -14.12 6.66
N SER A 68 7.98 -13.04 7.14
CA SER A 68 7.02 -12.22 6.38
C SER A 68 7.19 -10.75 6.69
N LEU A 69 6.85 -9.90 5.72
CA LEU A 69 6.91 -8.44 5.82
C LEU A 69 5.69 -7.85 5.15
N VAL A 70 5.07 -6.88 5.82
CA VAL A 70 4.00 -6.03 5.29
C VAL A 70 4.36 -4.58 5.58
N ILE A 71 4.19 -3.72 4.58
CA ILE A 71 4.37 -2.28 4.67
C ILE A 71 3.12 -1.65 4.06
N THR A 72 2.47 -0.77 4.82
CA THR A 72 1.27 -0.08 4.36
C THR A 72 1.38 1.42 4.57
N PHE A 73 1.07 2.17 3.53
CA PHE A 73 0.97 3.62 3.54
C PHE A 73 -0.51 4.00 3.55
N PHE A 74 -0.97 4.72 4.58
CA PHE A 74 -2.36 5.15 4.67
C PHE A 74 -2.48 6.64 4.43
N ALA A 75 -3.46 7.00 3.58
CA ALA A 75 -4.10 8.30 3.54
C ALA A 75 -5.55 8.11 4.03
N SER A 76 -5.75 8.14 5.35
CA SER A 76 -7.01 7.75 5.98
C SER A 76 -7.14 8.29 7.40
N SER A 77 -8.37 8.64 7.79
CA SER A 77 -8.72 8.86 9.19
C SER A 77 -9.12 7.55 9.88
N VAL A 78 -9.03 7.47 11.21
CA VAL A 78 -9.52 6.29 11.94
C VAL A 78 -11.03 6.05 11.77
N ALA A 79 -11.81 7.09 11.48
CA ALA A 79 -13.24 6.95 11.19
C ALA A 79 -13.47 6.25 9.83
N ALA A 80 -12.61 6.49 8.84
CA ALA A 80 -12.70 5.86 7.53
C ALA A 80 -12.08 4.45 7.50
N PHE A 81 -11.01 4.21 8.27
CA PHE A 81 -10.35 2.91 8.37
C PHE A 81 -10.18 2.49 9.85
N PRO A 82 -11.10 1.68 10.40
CA PRO A 82 -11.23 1.46 11.85
C PRO A 82 -10.16 0.55 12.48
N PHE A 83 -9.14 0.16 11.71
CA PHE A 83 -7.96 -0.56 12.22
C PHE A 83 -6.75 0.35 12.46
N LEU A 84 -6.85 1.64 12.16
CA LEU A 84 -5.83 2.62 12.54
C LEU A 84 -5.88 2.91 14.04
N ASN A 85 -4.75 3.38 14.58
CA ASN A 85 -4.68 3.82 15.97
C ASN A 85 -5.71 4.94 16.24
N ALA A 86 -6.68 4.67 17.13
CA ALA A 86 -7.74 5.62 17.48
C ALA A 86 -7.27 6.90 18.16
N ASN A 87 -6.03 6.90 18.70
CA ASN A 87 -5.42 8.07 19.30
C ASN A 87 -4.56 8.87 18.29
N GLU A 88 -4.39 8.37 17.07
CA GLU A 88 -3.66 9.08 16.02
C GLU A 88 -4.58 10.09 15.33
N THR A 89 -4.10 11.33 15.24
CA THR A 89 -4.82 12.43 14.59
C THR A 89 -4.37 12.65 13.15
N SER A 90 -3.18 12.16 12.80
CA SER A 90 -2.67 12.22 11.43
C SER A 90 -3.51 11.32 10.52
N VAL A 91 -3.88 11.89 9.38
CA VAL A 91 -4.51 11.13 8.28
C VAL A 91 -3.48 10.49 7.35
N THR A 92 -2.19 10.69 7.60
CA THR A 92 -1.11 10.10 6.81
C THR A 92 -0.22 9.27 7.73
N THR A 93 -0.41 7.96 7.77
CA THR A 93 0.36 7.08 8.68
C THR A 93 0.97 5.92 7.90
N ALA A 94 2.22 5.59 8.15
CA ALA A 94 2.88 4.41 7.61
C ALA A 94 2.96 3.32 8.67
N TYR A 95 2.72 2.07 8.27
CA TYR A 95 2.79 0.88 9.12
C TYR A 95 3.78 -0.13 8.54
N VAL A 96 4.40 -0.89 9.44
CA VAL A 96 5.21 -2.05 9.11
C VAL A 96 4.91 -3.18 10.09
N TRP A 97 4.74 -4.39 9.55
CA TRP A 97 4.69 -5.63 10.31
C TRP A 97 5.72 -6.59 9.75
N ALA A 98 6.47 -7.24 10.63
CA ALA A 98 7.38 -8.31 10.23
C ALA A 98 7.21 -9.50 11.18
N SER A 99 7.25 -10.70 10.64
CA SER A 99 7.39 -11.94 11.40
C SER A 99 8.68 -12.62 10.97
N PHE A 100 9.30 -13.35 11.89
CA PHE A 100 10.53 -14.08 11.65
C PHE A 100 10.37 -15.55 12.04
N ALA A 101 11.07 -16.45 11.36
CA ALA A 101 11.01 -17.89 11.58
C ALA A 101 11.41 -18.32 13.01
N ASN A 102 12.11 -17.47 13.75
CA ASN A 102 12.42 -17.69 15.16
C ASN A 102 11.26 -17.35 16.12
N GLY A 103 10.08 -16.98 15.59
CA GLY A 103 8.88 -16.61 16.34
C GLY A 103 8.82 -15.14 16.77
N THR A 104 9.84 -14.33 16.45
CA THR A 104 9.82 -12.89 16.74
C THR A 104 8.86 -12.18 15.81
N VAL A 105 8.11 -11.20 16.34
CA VAL A 105 7.22 -10.33 15.57
C VAL A 105 7.58 -8.88 15.86
N PHE A 106 7.53 -8.05 14.84
CA PHE A 106 7.62 -6.60 14.92
C PHE A 106 6.35 -5.99 14.34
N ALA A 107 5.81 -4.98 15.02
CA ALA A 107 4.69 -4.17 14.55
C ALA A 107 4.95 -2.73 14.97
N GLY A 108 4.93 -1.81 14.01
CA GLY A 108 5.18 -0.40 14.25
C GLY A 108 4.43 0.48 13.28
N SER A 109 4.09 1.69 13.73
CA SER A 109 3.53 2.73 12.87
C SER A 109 4.08 4.08 13.24
N VAL A 110 4.12 4.97 12.24
CA VAL A 110 4.61 6.34 12.41
C VAL A 110 3.70 7.29 11.64
N PRO A 111 3.10 8.30 12.30
CA PRO A 111 2.42 9.37 11.59
C PRO A 111 3.43 10.19 10.80
N ALA A 112 3.08 10.50 9.57
CA ALA A 112 3.77 11.47 8.75
C ALA A 112 3.17 12.87 8.93
N THR A 113 3.97 13.90 8.66
CA THR A 113 3.50 15.29 8.62
C THR A 113 2.62 15.55 7.41
N PHE A 114 2.94 14.91 6.29
CA PHE A 114 2.15 14.89 5.06
C PHE A 114 2.64 13.73 4.18
N ALA A 115 1.90 13.43 3.12
CA ALA A 115 2.28 12.45 2.11
C ALA A 115 2.33 13.10 0.73
N THR A 116 3.28 12.68 -0.09
CA THR A 116 3.32 13.01 -1.52
C THR A 116 3.28 11.73 -2.32
N VAL A 117 2.39 11.62 -3.30
CA VAL A 117 2.29 10.48 -4.20
C VAL A 117 2.31 10.99 -5.64
N ALA A 118 3.23 10.50 -6.45
CA ALA A 118 3.33 10.83 -7.86
C ALA A 118 2.85 9.63 -8.70
N GLY A 119 1.99 9.92 -9.68
CA GLY A 119 1.48 8.97 -10.65
C GLY A 119 1.60 9.50 -12.08
N VAL A 120 0.71 10.41 -12.49
CA VAL A 120 0.58 10.86 -13.90
C VAL A 120 1.25 12.22 -14.17
N ASP A 121 1.13 13.20 -13.27
CA ASP A 121 1.55 14.59 -13.54
C ASP A 121 2.98 14.96 -13.08
N GLY A 122 3.69 14.01 -12.46
CA GLY A 122 4.94 14.28 -11.72
C GLY A 122 6.24 14.11 -12.52
N GLY A 123 6.19 13.69 -13.79
CA GLY A 123 7.39 13.42 -14.62
C GLY A 123 8.31 12.31 -14.08
N THR A 124 7.86 11.58 -13.05
CA THR A 124 8.52 10.44 -12.42
C THR A 124 7.50 9.32 -12.31
N ASN A 125 7.92 8.07 -12.51
CA ASN A 125 7.06 6.90 -12.36
C ASN A 125 6.47 6.81 -10.95
N SER A 126 5.47 5.94 -10.75
CA SER A 126 4.82 5.63 -9.47
C SER A 126 5.76 5.73 -8.27
N SER A 127 5.50 6.68 -7.36
CA SER A 127 6.29 6.86 -6.15
C SER A 127 5.45 7.51 -5.05
N GLY A 128 5.88 7.34 -3.80
CA GLY A 128 5.28 8.06 -2.71
C GLY A 128 6.15 8.12 -1.47
N GLU A 129 5.93 9.16 -0.68
CA GLU A 129 6.75 9.49 0.48
C GLU A 129 5.86 9.97 1.63
N TRP A 130 6.00 9.31 2.78
CA TRP A 130 5.37 9.71 4.04
C TRP A 130 6.41 10.51 4.83
N HIS A 131 6.37 11.83 4.64
CA HIS A 131 7.36 12.77 5.15
C HIS A 131 7.46 12.70 6.67
N SER A 132 8.66 12.82 7.22
CA SER A 132 9.03 12.61 8.64
C SER A 132 8.87 11.18 9.19
N ALA A 133 8.07 10.30 8.57
CA ALA A 133 7.94 8.91 9.00
C ALA A 133 9.17 8.06 8.61
N GLY A 134 9.83 8.45 7.51
CA GLY A 134 10.97 7.72 6.94
C GLY A 134 10.56 6.55 6.07
N PHE A 135 9.37 6.58 5.48
CA PHE A 135 8.84 5.54 4.60
C PHE A 135 8.62 6.11 3.21
N ASN A 136 9.09 5.41 2.19
CA ASN A 136 8.82 5.76 0.80
C ASN A 136 8.81 4.53 -0.11
N TRP A 137 8.20 4.67 -1.28
CA TRP A 137 8.37 3.75 -2.40
C TRP A 137 8.67 4.51 -3.69
N ALA A 138 9.29 3.80 -4.63
CA ALA A 138 9.44 4.25 -6.00
C ALA A 138 9.46 3.06 -6.97
N ALA A 139 8.83 3.24 -8.13
CA ALA A 139 9.08 2.40 -9.29
C ALA A 139 10.49 2.67 -9.81
N LEU A 140 11.25 1.60 -10.01
CA LEU A 140 12.63 1.63 -10.49
C LEU A 140 12.72 1.56 -12.02
N THR A 141 11.60 1.34 -12.70
CA THR A 141 11.50 1.20 -14.16
C THR A 141 10.24 1.88 -14.69
N ASP A 142 10.32 2.46 -15.88
CA ASP A 142 9.23 3.21 -16.53
C ASP A 142 8.02 2.34 -16.86
N ASN A 143 8.22 1.04 -17.02
CA ASN A 143 7.14 0.08 -17.27
C ASN A 143 6.54 -0.53 -15.99
N LEU A 144 6.86 0.02 -14.81
CA LEU A 144 6.37 -0.46 -13.51
C LEU A 144 6.65 -1.94 -13.24
N SER A 145 7.70 -2.49 -13.85
CA SER A 145 8.10 -3.89 -13.65
C SER A 145 8.86 -4.10 -12.35
N LYS A 146 9.37 -3.03 -11.74
CA LYS A 146 10.18 -3.12 -10.52
C LYS A 146 9.86 -1.96 -9.58
N TYR A 147 9.67 -2.29 -8.30
CA TYR A 147 9.45 -1.33 -7.23
C TYR A 147 10.47 -1.53 -6.13
N GLU A 148 10.71 -0.45 -5.40
CA GLU A 148 11.46 -0.46 -4.15
C GLU A 148 10.67 0.29 -3.09
N VAL A 149 10.64 -0.29 -1.89
CA VAL A 149 10.15 0.35 -0.67
C VAL A 149 11.33 0.50 0.28
N VAL A 150 11.56 1.70 0.78
CA VAL A 150 12.64 2.02 1.72
C VAL A 150 12.05 2.50 3.03
N ILE A 151 12.58 1.94 4.12
CA ILE A 151 12.28 2.39 5.48
C ILE A 151 13.59 2.88 6.10
N VAL A 152 13.61 4.13 6.56
CA VAL A 152 14.65 4.73 7.40
C VAL A 152 13.93 5.54 8.48
N SER A 153 13.39 4.84 9.47
CA SER A 153 12.56 5.44 10.52
C SER A 153 13.33 5.54 11.83
N GLU A 154 13.66 6.76 12.23
CA GLU A 154 14.32 7.03 13.52
C GLU A 154 13.39 6.73 14.71
N SER A 155 12.10 7.03 14.58
CA SER A 155 11.11 6.78 15.64
C SER A 155 10.93 5.29 15.94
N LEU A 156 10.97 4.44 14.91
CA LEU A 156 10.89 2.98 15.06
C LEU A 156 12.25 2.32 15.28
N GLN A 157 13.36 3.02 15.06
CA GLN A 157 14.70 2.43 14.98
C GLN A 157 14.77 1.30 13.93
N VAL A 158 14.06 1.46 12.82
CA VAL A 158 13.97 0.48 11.73
C VAL A 158 14.61 1.04 10.47
N LYS A 159 15.50 0.24 9.87
CA LYS A 159 16.05 0.48 8.53
C LYS A 159 15.91 -0.76 7.68
N GLY A 160 15.35 -0.62 6.47
CA GLY A 160 15.08 -1.74 5.59
C GLY A 160 14.83 -1.33 4.15
N ARG A 161 14.85 -2.34 3.27
CA ARG A 161 14.57 -2.20 1.84
C ARG A 161 13.84 -3.45 1.37
N LEU A 162 12.70 -3.27 0.73
CA LEU A 162 11.97 -4.31 0.00
C LEU A 162 12.06 -3.99 -1.50
N THR A 163 12.45 -4.96 -2.31
CA THR A 163 12.44 -4.83 -3.78
C THR A 163 11.50 -5.86 -4.36
N LEU A 164 10.59 -5.41 -5.21
CA LEU A 164 9.61 -6.26 -5.87
C LEU A 164 9.85 -6.23 -7.37
N THR A 165 9.92 -7.40 -7.99
CA THR A 165 10.00 -7.55 -9.45
C THR A 165 8.75 -8.28 -9.92
N SER A 166 8.03 -7.67 -10.86
CA SER A 166 6.85 -8.28 -11.48
C SER A 166 7.25 -9.50 -12.30
N ALA A 167 6.63 -10.65 -12.01
CA ALA A 167 6.77 -11.85 -12.84
C ALA A 167 5.91 -11.79 -14.12
N SER A 168 4.95 -10.86 -14.18
CA SER A 168 4.16 -10.63 -15.38
C SER A 168 4.91 -9.70 -16.33
N ILE A 169 5.06 -10.13 -17.59
CA ILE A 169 5.50 -9.26 -18.69
C ILE A 169 4.39 -8.22 -18.91
N LYS A 170 4.70 -6.95 -18.69
CA LYS A 170 3.85 -5.86 -19.17
C LYS A 170 4.59 -5.17 -20.32
N TYR A 171 4.04 -5.37 -21.53
CA TYR A 171 4.32 -4.70 -22.82
C TYR A 171 5.39 -5.29 -23.76
N ASN A 172 5.10 -5.12 -25.05
CA ASN A 172 6.02 -5.23 -26.17
C ASN A 172 6.48 -3.81 -26.53
N THR A 173 7.78 -3.60 -26.71
CA THR A 173 8.39 -2.33 -27.14
C THR A 173 8.01 -1.93 -28.56
#